data_AF-A0A0F7IJ25-F1
#
_entry.id   AF-A0A0F7IJ25-F1
#
_cell.length_a   1.000
_cell.length_b   1.000
_cell.length_c   1.000
_cell.angle_alpha   90.00
_cell.angle_beta   90.00
_cell.angle_gamma   90.00
#
_symmetry.space_group_name_H-M   'P 1'
#
loop_
_entity.id
_entity.type
_entity.pdbx_description
1 polymer ?
#
loop_
_entity_poly.entity_id
_entity_poly.type
_entity_poly.pdbx_seq_one_letter_code
_entity_poly.pdbx_strand_id
1 'polypeptide(L)'
;MERIAALLLLVVAGVIAGLAVHDMVRSEKEPPSISSENLSWVCNSSDGQIIYGDLPNFRSEEDRQEWLAKLDTLGKSIRENGLLAQHFYPNGPVISYGFDYRGYFVVALENCSKIEKHELDAIYEIINREAGKLGIENIPVLFRFEGVPVAE
;
A
#
# COMPACT_ATOMS: atom_id res chain seq x y z
N MET A 1 -28.24 24.79 -51.35
CA MET A 1 -28.04 23.39 -50.89
C MET A 1 -26.64 23.39 -50.31
N GLU A 2 -26.35 23.19 -49.02
CA GLU A 2 -26.94 22.45 -47.89
C GLU A 2 -26.71 23.29 -46.61
N ARG A 3 -27.75 23.63 -45.85
CA ARG A 3 -28.26 22.95 -44.63
C ARG A 3 -27.37 23.06 -43.36
N ILE A 4 -27.77 23.99 -42.47
CA ILE A 4 -28.10 23.78 -41.02
C ILE A 4 -26.90 23.43 -40.09
N ALA A 5 -26.63 24.01 -38.91
CA ALA A 5 -27.43 24.64 -37.85
C ALA A 5 -26.55 25.61 -36.98
N ALA A 6 -27.07 26.78 -36.59
CA ALA A 6 -27.45 27.17 -35.21
C ALA A 6 -26.28 27.23 -34.19
N LEU A 7 -25.70 28.38 -33.83
CA LEU A 7 -26.25 29.47 -33.00
C LEU A 7 -26.82 28.97 -31.66
N LEU A 8 -26.10 29.13 -30.54
CA LEU A 8 -26.39 30.18 -29.54
C LEU A 8 -25.50 30.07 -28.29
N LEU A 9 -24.96 31.23 -27.90
CA LEU A 9 -24.36 31.60 -26.63
C LEU A 9 -25.16 31.16 -25.39
N LEU A 10 -24.46 30.79 -24.32
CA LEU A 10 -24.80 31.26 -22.98
C LEU A 10 -23.51 31.44 -22.15
N VAL A 11 -23.06 32.69 -22.12
CA VAL A 11 -22.17 33.22 -21.09
C VAL A 11 -23.00 33.33 -19.82
N VAL A 12 -22.71 32.53 -18.81
CA VAL A 12 -23.18 32.80 -17.45
C VAL A 12 -21.95 33.14 -16.62
N ALA A 13 -21.64 34.43 -16.60
CA ALA A 13 -20.82 35.01 -15.56
C ALA A 13 -21.66 35.07 -14.27
N GLY A 14 -21.30 34.23 -13.31
CA GLY A 14 -21.84 34.25 -11.96
C GLY A 14 -20.69 34.42 -10.97
N VAL A 15 -20.37 35.67 -10.64
CA VAL A 15 -19.52 36.01 -9.50
C VAL A 15 -20.28 35.66 -8.23
N ILE A 16 -19.78 34.70 -7.46
CA ILE A 16 -20.08 34.60 -6.02
C ILE A 16 -18.78 34.89 -5.30
N ALA A 17 -18.70 36.10 -4.75
CA ALA A 17 -17.70 36.47 -3.77
C ALA A 17 -18.09 35.87 -2.41
N GLY A 18 -17.23 35.07 -1.81
CA GLY A 18 -17.38 34.66 -0.41
C GLY A 18 -16.73 33.32 -0.06
N LEU A 19 -15.63 33.41 0.68
CA LEU A 19 -14.96 32.37 1.50
C LEU A 19 -14.14 31.27 0.80
N ALA A 20 -12.82 31.54 0.80
CA ALA A 20 -11.70 30.61 0.93
C ALA A 20 -12.00 29.11 0.71
N VAL A 21 -11.84 28.66 -0.53
CA VAL A 21 -11.56 27.25 -0.81
C VAL A 21 -10.05 27.13 -0.93
N HIS A 22 -9.45 26.65 0.15
CA HIS A 22 -8.05 26.25 0.20
C HIS A 22 -7.81 25.20 -0.89
N ASP A 23 -6.80 25.44 -1.70
CA ASP A 23 -6.23 24.51 -2.67
C ASP A 23 -5.94 23.18 -1.95
N MET A 24 -6.81 22.17 -2.11
CA MET A 24 -6.57 20.82 -1.64
C MET A 24 -6.35 19.94 -2.86
N VAL A 25 -5.26 20.21 -3.57
CA VAL A 25 -4.44 19.13 -4.13
C VAL A 25 -4.06 18.25 -2.94
N ARG A 26 -4.86 17.21 -2.69
CA ARG A 26 -4.46 16.09 -1.83
C ARG A 26 -3.27 15.46 -2.53
N SER A 27 -2.08 15.86 -2.12
CA SER A 27 -0.83 15.22 -2.46
C SER A 27 -0.94 13.76 -2.02
N GLU A 28 -1.31 12.88 -2.94
CA GLU A 28 -0.88 11.48 -2.86
C GLU A 28 0.65 11.55 -2.84
N LYS A 29 1.26 11.50 -1.66
CA LYS A 29 2.69 11.27 -1.56
C LYS A 29 2.90 9.91 -2.19
N GLU A 30 3.52 9.88 -3.36
CA GLU A 30 4.03 8.63 -3.91
C GLU A 30 4.83 7.93 -2.82
N PRO A 31 4.64 6.61 -2.61
CA PRO A 31 5.43 5.88 -1.64
C PRO A 31 6.92 6.12 -1.93
N PRO A 32 7.77 6.18 -0.89
CA PRO A 32 9.18 6.50 -1.06
C PRO A 32 9.80 5.63 -2.17
N SER A 33 10.33 6.30 -3.19
CA SER A 33 10.90 5.63 -4.36
C SER A 33 12.21 4.94 -3.99
N ILE A 34 12.14 3.70 -3.51
CA ILE A 34 13.31 2.86 -3.27
C ILE A 34 13.77 2.33 -4.64
N SER A 35 14.83 2.89 -5.22
CA SER A 35 15.40 2.39 -6.49
C SER A 35 15.99 0.98 -6.34
N SER A 36 16.13 0.26 -7.45
CA SER A 36 16.75 -1.08 -7.48
C SER A 36 18.18 -1.10 -6.93
N GLU A 37 18.94 -0.01 -7.15
CA GLU A 37 20.27 0.19 -6.54
C GLU A 37 20.21 0.19 -5.01
N ASN A 38 19.12 0.71 -4.43
CA ASN A 38 18.91 0.74 -2.98
C ASN A 38 18.48 -0.62 -2.40
N LEU A 39 17.90 -1.52 -3.19
CA LEU A 39 17.54 -2.85 -2.69
C LEU A 39 18.79 -3.68 -2.33
N SER A 40 19.90 -3.46 -3.04
CA SER A 40 21.15 -4.18 -2.82
C SER A 40 21.77 -3.97 -1.43
N TRP A 41 21.73 -2.75 -0.88
CA TRP A 41 22.24 -2.49 0.47
C TRP A 41 21.28 -2.98 1.55
N VAL A 42 19.96 -2.93 1.31
CA VAL A 42 18.94 -3.48 2.23
C VAL A 42 19.14 -5.00 2.35
N CYS A 43 19.37 -5.66 1.22
CA CYS A 43 19.70 -7.08 1.14
C CYS A 43 20.95 -7.49 1.92
N ASN A 44 21.94 -6.60 1.97
CA ASN A 44 23.20 -6.84 2.67
C ASN A 44 23.14 -6.41 4.15
N SER A 45 22.02 -5.82 4.60
CA SER A 45 21.80 -5.47 6.01
C SER A 45 21.22 -6.67 6.77
N SER A 46 21.76 -6.94 7.96
CA SER A 46 21.33 -8.06 8.81
C SER A 46 19.88 -7.93 9.32
N ASP A 47 19.27 -6.76 9.19
CA ASP A 47 17.89 -6.50 9.62
C ASP A 47 16.88 -6.37 8.47
N GLY A 48 17.32 -6.58 7.22
CA GLY A 48 16.63 -6.41 5.93
C GLY A 48 15.10 -6.26 6.00
N GLN A 49 14.65 -5.02 6.17
CA GLN A 49 13.24 -4.64 6.23
C GLN A 49 12.96 -3.48 5.28
N ILE A 50 11.83 -3.54 4.60
CA ILE A 50 11.32 -2.48 3.73
C ILE A 50 9.93 -2.09 4.22
N ILE A 51 9.70 -0.80 4.46
CA ILE A 51 8.43 -0.30 5.01
C ILE A 51 7.77 0.62 4.00
N TYR A 52 6.48 0.38 3.76
CA TYR A 52 5.59 1.22 2.98
C TYR A 52 4.54 1.80 3.92
N GLY A 53 4.27 3.10 3.79
CA GLY A 53 3.35 3.81 4.69
C GLY A 53 3.91 4.08 6.08
N ASP A 54 3.12 4.79 6.89
CA ASP A 54 3.48 5.19 8.24
C ASP A 54 2.55 4.53 9.26
N LEU A 55 3.07 4.16 10.44
CA LEU A 55 2.23 3.68 11.53
C LEU A 55 1.25 4.78 11.97
N PRO A 56 -0.02 4.42 12.24
CA PRO A 56 -0.94 5.35 12.89
C PRO A 56 -0.42 5.80 14.25
N ASN A 57 -0.73 7.04 14.61
CA ASN A 57 -0.48 7.54 15.95
C ASN A 57 -1.58 7.06 16.91
N PHE A 58 -1.31 6.02 17.70
CA PHE A 58 -2.23 5.48 18.69
C PHE A 58 -2.33 6.43 19.91
N ARG A 59 -3.54 6.84 20.30
CA ARG A 59 -3.74 7.76 21.44
C ARG A 59 -4.00 7.02 22.74
N SER A 60 -4.33 5.73 22.64
CA SER A 60 -4.63 4.83 23.76
C SER A 60 -4.24 3.39 23.39
N GLU A 61 -4.27 2.51 24.38
CA GLU A 61 -4.11 1.07 24.12
C GLU A 61 -5.35 0.50 23.41
N GLU A 62 -6.54 1.03 23.69
CA GLU A 62 -7.78 0.66 23.01
C GLU A 62 -7.70 0.98 21.50
N ASP A 63 -7.20 2.16 21.12
CA ASP A 63 -6.99 2.54 19.72
C ASP A 63 -6.05 1.54 19.03
N ARG A 64 -5.00 1.09 19.74
CA ARG A 64 -4.05 0.11 19.23
C ARG A 64 -4.69 -1.26 19.06
N GLN A 65 -5.53 -1.70 20.01
CA GLN A 65 -6.23 -2.97 19.92
C GLN A 65 -7.27 -2.98 18.78
N GLU A 66 -8.02 -1.90 18.62
CA GLU A 66 -8.94 -1.73 17.48
C GLU A 66 -8.18 -1.77 16.14
N TRP A 67 -7.01 -1.14 16.09
CA TRP A 67 -6.13 -1.21 14.93
C TRP A 67 -5.67 -2.64 14.62
N LEU A 68 -5.15 -3.37 15.61
CA LEU A 68 -4.72 -4.76 15.41
C LEU A 68 -5.89 -5.67 14.99
N ALA A 69 -7.10 -5.45 15.52
CA ALA A 69 -8.29 -6.16 15.09
C ALA A 69 -8.61 -5.90 13.61
N LYS A 70 -8.47 -4.66 13.13
CA LYS A 70 -8.61 -4.33 11.70
C LYS A 70 -7.57 -5.05 10.84
N LEU A 71 -6.32 -5.14 11.29
CA LEU A 71 -5.27 -5.89 10.58
C LEU A 71 -5.56 -7.39 10.50
N ASP A 72 -6.10 -7.97 11.58
CA ASP A 72 -6.56 -9.36 11.59
C ASP A 72 -7.69 -9.59 10.58
N THR A 73 -8.69 -8.70 10.55
CA THR A 73 -9.76 -8.73 9.54
C THR A 73 -9.22 -8.60 8.12
N LEU A 74 -8.25 -7.71 7.89
CA LEU A 74 -7.58 -7.57 6.58
C LEU A 74 -6.87 -8.87 6.18
N GLY A 75 -6.09 -9.47 7.08
CA GLY A 75 -5.40 -10.73 6.82
C GLY A 75 -6.36 -11.88 6.50
N LYS A 76 -7.52 -11.93 7.17
CA LYS A 76 -8.59 -12.89 6.86
C LYS A 76 -9.20 -12.63 5.48
N SER A 77 -9.53 -11.37 5.15
CA SER A 77 -10.08 -11.03 3.83
C SER A 77 -9.14 -11.38 2.69
N ILE A 78 -7.84 -11.07 2.82
CA ILE A 78 -6.82 -11.44 1.82
C ILE A 78 -6.76 -12.95 1.62
N ARG A 79 -6.84 -13.73 2.71
CA ARG A 79 -6.82 -15.20 2.68
C ARG A 79 -8.04 -15.79 2.00
N GLU A 80 -9.23 -15.36 2.43
CA GLU A 80 -10.51 -15.89 1.94
C GLU A 80 -10.71 -15.59 0.46
N ASN A 81 -10.25 -14.42 0.00
CA ASN A 81 -10.32 -14.02 -1.41
C ASN A 81 -9.12 -14.46 -2.25
N GLY A 82 -8.12 -15.13 -1.65
CA GLY A 82 -6.93 -15.64 -2.34
C GLY A 82 -6.09 -14.56 -3.04
N LEU A 83 -6.10 -13.32 -2.56
CA LEU A 83 -5.57 -12.17 -3.31
C LEU A 83 -4.06 -12.22 -3.56
N LEU A 84 -3.32 -12.88 -2.67
CA LEU A 84 -1.86 -13.05 -2.79
C LEU A 84 -1.46 -14.45 -3.29
N ALA A 85 -2.42 -15.27 -3.73
CA ALA A 85 -2.18 -16.66 -4.12
C ALA A 85 -1.05 -16.83 -5.16
N GLN A 86 -0.98 -15.94 -6.14
CA GLN A 86 0.03 -15.98 -7.21
C GLN A 86 1.41 -15.49 -6.77
N HIS A 87 1.48 -14.75 -5.66
CA HIS A 87 2.74 -14.21 -5.12
C HIS A 87 3.39 -15.14 -4.10
N PHE A 88 2.74 -16.25 -3.73
CA PHE A 88 3.28 -17.22 -2.77
C PHE A 88 4.39 -18.08 -3.37
N TYR A 89 5.37 -18.40 -2.53
CA TYR A 89 6.41 -19.38 -2.82
C TYR A 89 5.79 -20.76 -3.17
N PRO A 90 6.32 -21.48 -4.18
CA PRO A 90 7.54 -21.19 -4.96
C PRO A 90 7.32 -20.31 -6.20
N ASN A 91 6.08 -19.91 -6.52
CA ASN A 91 5.79 -19.17 -7.74
C ASN A 91 6.07 -17.67 -7.62
N GLY A 92 6.07 -17.15 -6.39
CA GLY A 92 6.45 -15.78 -6.07
C GLY A 92 7.23 -15.71 -4.74
N PRO A 93 7.61 -14.50 -4.30
CA PRO A 93 8.53 -14.34 -3.20
C PRO A 93 7.90 -14.44 -1.80
N VAL A 94 6.57 -14.43 -1.68
CA VAL A 94 5.87 -14.38 -0.38
C VAL A 94 5.87 -15.75 0.29
N ILE A 95 6.40 -15.85 1.50
CA ILE A 95 6.32 -17.03 2.36
C ILE A 95 5.06 -16.99 3.21
N SER A 96 4.81 -15.84 3.84
CA SER A 96 3.67 -15.66 4.73
C SER A 96 3.30 -14.19 4.86
N TYR A 97 2.11 -13.92 5.41
CA TYR A 97 1.70 -12.58 5.77
C TYR A 97 0.84 -12.60 7.05
N GLY A 98 0.76 -11.45 7.72
CA GLY A 98 0.00 -11.26 8.94
C GLY A 98 0.18 -9.83 9.46
N PHE A 99 0.23 -9.68 10.78
CA PHE A 99 0.54 -8.40 11.42
C PHE A 99 1.41 -8.61 12.65
N ASP A 100 2.14 -7.58 13.06
CA ASP A 100 2.95 -7.61 14.27
C ASP A 100 2.33 -6.78 15.41
N TYR A 101 2.92 -6.89 16.60
CA TYR A 101 2.46 -6.17 17.79
C TYR A 101 2.64 -4.64 17.68
N ARG A 102 3.49 -4.16 16.77
CA ARG A 102 3.71 -2.72 16.54
C ARG A 102 2.59 -2.12 15.69
N GLY A 103 1.86 -2.95 14.95
CA GLY A 103 0.74 -2.53 14.10
C GLY A 103 1.10 -2.43 12.62
N TYR A 104 2.18 -3.07 12.16
CA TYR A 104 2.44 -3.24 10.73
C TYR A 104 1.68 -4.46 10.21
N PHE A 105 1.16 -4.37 8.99
CA PHE A 105 0.85 -5.56 8.21
C PHE A 105 2.15 -6.11 7.65
N VAL A 106 2.53 -7.34 8.02
CA VAL A 106 3.83 -7.89 7.71
C VAL A 106 3.74 -8.92 6.59
N VAL A 107 4.64 -8.81 5.61
CA VAL A 107 4.84 -9.79 4.53
C VAL A 107 6.25 -10.35 4.66
N ALA A 108 6.35 -11.66 4.87
CA ALA A 108 7.62 -12.37 4.92
C ALA A 108 7.99 -12.87 3.52
N LEU A 109 9.24 -12.63 3.11
CA LEU A 109 9.76 -12.93 1.79
C LEU A 109 10.94 -13.92 1.86
N GLU A 110 11.06 -14.80 0.88
CA GLU A 110 12.06 -15.90 0.87
C GLU A 110 13.50 -15.45 0.69
N ASN A 111 13.77 -14.55 -0.26
CA ASN A 111 15.12 -14.08 -0.51
C ASN A 111 15.09 -12.71 -1.17
N CYS A 112 15.75 -11.74 -0.56
CA CYS A 112 15.77 -10.38 -1.07
C CYS A 112 16.49 -10.24 -2.42
N SER A 113 17.48 -11.09 -2.71
CA SER A 113 18.35 -10.97 -3.90
C SER A 113 17.66 -11.26 -5.23
N LYS A 114 16.44 -11.82 -5.17
CA LYS A 114 15.63 -12.19 -6.33
C LYS A 114 14.41 -11.29 -6.52
N ILE A 115 14.22 -10.28 -5.68
CA ILE A 115 12.99 -9.50 -5.64
C ILE A 115 13.25 -8.10 -6.18
N GLU A 116 12.50 -7.75 -7.22
CA GLU A 116 12.52 -6.40 -7.77
C GLU A 116 11.50 -5.48 -7.09
N LYS A 117 11.75 -4.16 -7.12
CA LYS A 117 10.86 -3.15 -6.52
C LYS A 117 9.42 -3.28 -7.02
N HIS A 118 9.24 -3.53 -8.32
CA HIS A 118 7.92 -3.60 -8.93
C HIS A 118 7.07 -4.77 -8.37
N GLU A 119 7.69 -5.84 -7.90
CA GLU A 119 7.00 -6.95 -7.24
C GLU A 119 6.51 -6.56 -5.85
N LEU A 120 7.32 -5.80 -5.09
CA LEU A 120 6.93 -5.24 -3.80
C LEU A 120 5.77 -4.25 -3.95
N ASP A 121 5.85 -3.37 -4.96
CA ASP A 121 4.79 -2.41 -5.28
C ASP A 121 3.47 -3.13 -5.61
N ALA A 122 3.52 -4.19 -6.43
CA ALA A 122 2.34 -4.97 -6.78
C ALA A 122 1.68 -5.64 -5.56
N ILE A 123 2.49 -6.23 -4.67
CA ILE A 123 1.98 -6.84 -3.43
C ILE A 123 1.37 -5.77 -2.53
N TYR A 124 2.04 -4.62 -2.36
CA TYR A 124 1.54 -3.51 -1.58
C TYR A 124 0.21 -2.98 -2.11
N GLU A 125 0.06 -2.80 -3.43
CA GLU A 125 -1.17 -2.32 -4.04
C GLU A 125 -2.36 -3.25 -3.79
N ILE A 126 -2.16 -4.57 -3.84
CA ILE A 126 -3.19 -5.56 -3.52
C ILE A 126 -3.64 -5.39 -2.06
N ILE A 127 -2.70 -5.30 -1.13
CA ILE A 127 -2.97 -5.15 0.30
C ILE A 127 -3.68 -3.82 0.57
N ASN A 128 -3.17 -2.71 0.01
CA ASN A 128 -3.71 -1.38 0.20
C ASN A 128 -5.13 -1.25 -0.36
N ARG A 129 -5.39 -1.84 -1.53
CA ARG A 129 -6.75 -1.87 -2.11
C ARG A 129 -7.73 -2.64 -1.23
N GLU A 130 -7.32 -3.77 -0.68
CA GLU A 130 -8.17 -4.56 0.22
C GLU A 130 -8.39 -3.86 1.56
N ALA A 131 -7.34 -3.24 2.11
CA ALA A 131 -7.40 -2.40 3.30
C ALA A 131 -8.39 -1.24 3.13
N GLY A 132 -8.39 -0.59 1.96
CA GLY A 132 -9.33 0.48 1.62
C GLY A 132 -10.80 0.04 1.68
N LYS A 133 -11.13 -1.19 1.29
CA LYS A 133 -12.50 -1.74 1.42
C LYS A 133 -12.95 -1.88 2.88
N LEU A 134 -11.99 -1.98 3.81
CA LEU A 134 -12.22 -2.07 5.25
C LEU A 134 -12.11 -0.71 5.95
N GLY A 135 -12.00 0.39 5.20
CA GLY A 135 -11.86 1.73 5.75
C GLY A 135 -10.49 2.02 6.37
N ILE A 136 -9.45 1.28 5.97
CA ILE A 136 -8.06 1.53 6.35
C ILE A 136 -7.42 2.34 5.21
N GLU A 137 -7.17 3.62 5.46
CA GLU A 137 -6.41 4.48 4.54
C GLU A 137 -4.93 4.43 4.91
N ASN A 138 -4.04 4.30 3.91
CA ASN A 138 -2.58 4.27 4.08
C ASN A 138 -2.08 3.17 5.03
N ILE A 139 -2.37 1.91 4.71
CA ILE A 139 -1.91 0.76 5.51
C ILE A 139 -0.36 0.71 5.60
N PRO A 140 0.24 0.73 6.80
CA PRO A 140 1.67 0.46 6.95
C PRO A 140 1.97 -1.02 6.69
N VAL A 141 2.74 -1.29 5.64
CA VAL A 141 3.18 -2.64 5.26
C VAL A 141 4.68 -2.76 5.47
N LEU A 142 5.08 -3.81 6.19
CA LEU A 142 6.49 -4.16 6.43
C LEU A 142 6.82 -5.44 5.69
N PHE A 143 7.74 -5.35 4.74
CA PHE A 143 8.36 -6.49 4.11
C PHE A 143 9.60 -6.88 4.89
N ARG A 144 9.69 -8.15 5.30
CA ARG A 144 10.87 -8.71 5.97
C ARG A 144 11.40 -9.89 5.18
N PHE A 145 12.72 -10.00 5.10
CA PHE A 145 13.36 -11.15 4.48
C PHE A 145 13.62 -12.20 5.54
N GLU A 146 12.96 -13.34 5.41
CA GLU A 146 13.33 -14.52 6.18
C GLU A 146 14.47 -15.16 5.39
N GLY A 147 15.71 -15.04 5.85
CA GLY A 147 16.82 -15.74 5.23
C GLY A 147 16.58 -17.23 5.38
N VAL A 148 15.87 -17.85 4.42
CA VAL A 148 15.68 -19.30 4.41
C VAL A 148 17.05 -19.89 4.11
N PRO A 149 17.67 -20.62 5.05
CA PRO A 149 18.94 -21.28 4.76
C PRO A 149 18.69 -22.26 3.62
N VAL A 150 19.37 -22.06 2.50
CA VAL A 150 19.41 -23.04 1.42
C VAL A 150 20.16 -24.24 1.98
N ALA A 151 19.49 -25.38 2.11
CA ALA A 151 20.19 -26.61 2.47
C ALA A 151 21.23 -26.90 1.36
N GLU A 152 22.51 -26.90 1.75
CA GLU A 152 23.64 -27.30 0.90
C GLU A 152 23.57 -28.78 0.50
#